data_AF-A0A939L711-F1
#
_entry.id   AF-A0A939L711-F1
#
_cell.length_a   1.000
_cell.length_b   1.000
_cell.length_c   1.000
_cell.angle_alpha   90.00
_cell.angle_beta   90.00
_cell.angle_gamma   90.00
#
_symmetry.space_group_name_H-M   'P 1'
#
loop_
_entity.id
_entity.type
_entity.pdbx_description
1 polymer ?
#
loop_
_entity_poly.entity_id
_entity_poly.type
_entity_poly.pdbx_seq_one_letter_code
_entity_poly.pdbx_strand_id
1 'polypeptide(L)'
;ESRHQVEVFAEDGGITRAQASAASPYLAAPTAGLAAPAADGEVTALVRNGDPATKLDVVVIGDGYTAQEQDRFRADATEKWRELTSVEPYATYRGLFNVWAVSAVSPESGVTGDPDKATVRHTALGSYFWCDDVERLLCVDEKAVERYAAKAPQADLVIVVANSTKYGGAGYNDIKSPLGYEGIATVAGGNAKSGQIAVHETGHSLGKLADEYAYDGQGAYQGEEPPEANLSTLTADRMRARGAKWSRWLGQSSPDGGTVGAYEGGGYYPKGLYRPTENSIMRSLGREFNLPGREAMIAGFYRHAKPLTSPTSSGSWLTTTDRLTVDLPVPGTLLHWYLDGRELPQLRGRTAPDLGALHLTGPRSRPHLLTAVATDPTPAVADPALRKELTGSLSWLVTR
;
A
#
# COMPACT_ATOMS: atom_id res chain seq x y z
N GLU A 1 -19.34 17.65 12.86
CA GLU A 1 -18.04 17.40 12.21
C GLU A 1 -17.93 15.90 11.95
N SER A 2 -17.39 15.49 10.80
CA SER A 2 -17.08 14.08 10.55
C SER A 2 -15.94 13.66 11.47
N ARG A 3 -16.10 12.51 12.13
CA ARG A 3 -15.06 11.89 12.95
C ARG A 3 -14.75 10.50 12.41
N HIS A 4 -13.49 10.13 12.50
CA HIS A 4 -12.99 8.83 12.04
C HIS A 4 -12.49 8.04 13.24
N GLN A 5 -12.75 6.74 13.22
CA GLN A 5 -12.01 5.82 14.06
C GLN A 5 -10.58 5.77 13.53
N VAL A 6 -9.64 6.04 14.41
CA VAL A 6 -8.22 5.99 14.10
C VAL A 6 -7.51 5.16 15.16
N GLU A 7 -6.35 4.65 14.77
CA GLU A 7 -5.52 3.84 15.64
C GLU A 7 -4.36 4.63 16.23
N VAL A 8 -3.90 4.15 17.37
CA VAL A 8 -2.87 4.77 18.19
C VAL A 8 -1.87 3.70 18.58
N PHE A 9 -0.59 3.91 18.26
CA PHE A 9 0.49 2.91 18.39
C PHE A 9 1.46 3.20 19.53
N ALA A 10 1.64 2.26 20.45
CA ALA A 10 2.39 2.46 21.68
C ALA A 10 3.84 2.06 21.45
N GLU A 11 4.77 2.55 22.27
CA GLU A 11 6.19 2.23 22.08
C GLU A 11 6.53 0.76 22.33
N ASP A 12 5.72 0.07 23.14
CA ASP A 12 5.79 -1.37 23.38
C ASP A 12 5.15 -2.20 22.26
N GLY A 13 4.61 -1.54 21.23
CA GLY A 13 3.94 -2.14 20.09
C GLY A 13 2.45 -2.40 20.28
N GLY A 14 1.87 -2.06 21.44
CA GLY A 14 0.43 -2.13 21.67
C GLY A 14 -0.36 -1.14 20.80
N ILE A 15 -1.56 -1.52 20.40
CA ILE A 15 -2.41 -0.72 19.51
C ILE A 15 -3.75 -0.48 20.21
N THR A 16 -4.22 0.76 20.18
CA THR A 16 -5.48 1.20 20.78
C THR A 16 -6.21 2.14 19.83
N ARG A 17 -7.51 2.34 20.02
CA ARG A 17 -8.30 3.21 19.15
C ARG A 17 -8.74 4.50 19.82
N ALA A 18 -8.88 5.53 19.00
CA ALA A 18 -9.34 6.87 19.37
C ALA A 18 -10.27 7.44 18.29
N GLN A 19 -10.79 8.64 18.53
CA GLN A 19 -11.65 9.37 17.59
C GLN A 19 -10.98 10.64 17.08
N ALA A 20 -10.60 10.66 15.80
CA ALA A 20 -10.06 11.85 15.15
C ALA A 20 -11.17 12.70 14.51
N SER A 21 -10.99 14.02 14.51
CA SER A 21 -11.76 14.91 13.62
C SER A 21 -11.19 14.86 12.21
N ALA A 22 -12.04 14.91 11.19
CA ALA A 22 -11.60 15.03 9.81
C ALA A 22 -10.99 16.41 9.48
N ALA A 23 -11.33 17.42 10.30
CA ALA A 23 -10.83 18.79 10.17
C ALA A 23 -9.83 19.09 11.30
N SER A 24 -8.73 19.78 10.95
CA SER A 24 -7.77 20.28 11.94
C SER A 24 -7.99 21.78 12.19
N PRO A 25 -8.03 22.24 13.46
CA PRO A 25 -8.07 23.65 13.78
C PRO A 25 -6.70 24.35 13.58
N TYR A 26 -5.64 23.59 13.28
CA TYR A 26 -4.26 24.08 13.19
C TYR A 26 -3.78 24.27 11.76
N LEU A 27 -4.71 24.41 10.81
CA LEU A 27 -4.35 24.79 9.44
C LEU A 27 -3.71 26.18 9.41
N ALA A 28 -2.69 26.32 8.56
CA ALA A 28 -2.18 27.61 8.14
C ALA A 28 -3.31 28.43 7.48
N ALA A 29 -3.42 29.70 7.88
CA ALA A 29 -4.38 30.61 7.28
C ALA A 29 -4.10 30.75 5.77
N PRO A 30 -5.14 30.79 4.91
CA PRO A 30 -4.95 31.07 3.49
C PRO A 30 -4.27 32.44 3.33
N THR A 31 -3.11 32.49 2.68
CA THR A 31 -2.44 33.77 2.38
C THR A 31 -3.14 34.44 1.20
N ALA A 32 -4.25 35.13 1.45
CA ALA A 32 -4.97 35.86 0.43
C ALA A 32 -4.07 36.96 -0.18
N GLY A 33 -3.76 36.84 -1.48
CA GLY A 33 -3.03 37.87 -2.24
C GLY A 33 -1.51 37.73 -2.28
N LEU A 34 -0.91 36.71 -1.65
CA LEU A 34 0.50 36.36 -1.81
C LEU A 34 0.64 35.12 -2.70
N ALA A 35 1.62 35.11 -3.60
CA ALA A 35 1.96 33.91 -4.35
C ALA A 35 2.40 32.82 -3.36
N ALA A 36 1.93 31.58 -3.56
CA ALA A 36 2.40 30.45 -2.80
C ALA A 36 3.94 30.35 -2.91
N PRO A 37 4.65 29.84 -1.88
CA PRO A 37 6.07 29.56 -1.98
C PRO A 37 6.35 28.76 -3.27
N ALA A 38 7.45 29.04 -3.96
CA ALA A 38 7.72 28.43 -5.27
C ALA A 38 7.74 26.88 -5.24
N ALA A 39 8.07 26.29 -4.10
CA ALA A 39 8.09 24.84 -3.89
C ALA A 39 6.75 24.26 -3.40
N ASP A 40 5.74 25.08 -3.10
CA ASP A 40 4.47 24.57 -2.57
C ASP A 40 3.69 23.77 -3.62
N GLY A 41 3.42 22.52 -3.32
CA GLY A 41 2.85 21.56 -4.23
C GLY A 41 3.81 20.94 -5.24
N GLU A 42 5.10 21.23 -5.14
CA GLU A 42 6.09 20.58 -6.00
C GLU A 42 6.06 19.07 -5.77
N VAL A 43 6.00 18.33 -6.89
CA VAL A 43 6.01 16.87 -6.90
C VAL A 43 7.39 16.38 -7.32
N THR A 44 8.02 15.56 -6.47
CA THR A 44 9.30 14.90 -6.75
C THR A 44 9.09 13.40 -6.80
N ALA A 45 9.57 12.73 -7.85
CA ALA A 45 9.62 11.27 -7.88
C ALA A 45 10.75 10.78 -6.96
N LEU A 46 10.42 10.10 -5.86
CA LEU A 46 11.41 9.39 -5.04
C LEU A 46 11.73 8.02 -5.64
N VAL A 47 10.72 7.35 -6.19
CA VAL A 47 10.83 6.09 -6.93
C VAL A 47 9.93 6.15 -8.14
N ARG A 48 10.45 5.79 -9.31
CA ARG A 48 9.68 5.72 -10.56
C ARG A 48 9.99 4.42 -11.29
N ASN A 49 9.17 3.40 -11.04
CA ASN A 49 9.32 2.07 -11.65
C ASN A 49 8.49 1.90 -12.93
N GLY A 50 7.61 2.83 -13.28
CA GLY A 50 6.87 2.78 -14.53
C GLY A 50 5.80 3.85 -14.68
N ASP A 51 4.90 3.62 -15.65
CA ASP A 51 3.70 4.43 -15.86
C ASP A 51 2.74 4.28 -14.66
N PRO A 52 2.27 5.39 -14.05
CA PRO A 52 1.27 5.38 -12.97
C PRO A 52 0.04 4.50 -13.25
N ALA A 53 -0.39 4.40 -14.52
CA ALA A 53 -1.54 3.57 -14.88
C ALA A 53 -1.30 2.04 -14.70
N THR A 54 -0.06 1.63 -14.40
CA THR A 54 0.36 0.23 -14.29
C THR A 54 1.13 -0.08 -13.01
N LYS A 55 1.27 0.91 -12.13
CA LYS A 55 1.99 0.84 -10.87
C LYS A 55 1.03 1.22 -9.75
N LEU A 56 1.42 0.88 -8.52
CA LEU A 56 0.77 1.37 -7.32
C LEU A 56 1.47 2.65 -6.92
N ASP A 57 0.76 3.77 -6.94
CA ASP A 57 1.30 5.10 -6.76
C ASP A 57 1.08 5.58 -5.32
N VAL A 58 2.18 5.63 -4.56
CA VAL A 58 2.20 6.11 -3.18
C VAL A 58 2.54 7.59 -3.16
N VAL A 59 1.66 8.40 -2.57
CA VAL A 59 1.88 9.84 -2.40
C VAL A 59 2.32 10.11 -0.98
N VAL A 60 3.54 10.61 -0.82
CA VAL A 60 4.11 11.01 0.47
C VAL A 60 4.04 12.54 0.58
N ILE A 61 3.33 13.08 1.56
CA ILE A 61 3.11 14.51 1.72
C ILE A 61 3.79 14.99 3.00
N GLY A 62 4.65 16.01 2.89
CA GLY A 62 5.36 16.56 4.05
C GLY A 62 4.55 17.65 4.74
N ASP A 63 4.42 17.61 6.06
CA ASP A 63 3.80 18.69 6.84
C ASP A 63 4.72 19.18 7.97
N GLY A 64 4.66 20.47 8.24
CA GLY A 64 5.52 21.13 9.23
C GLY A 64 6.96 21.36 8.76
N TYR A 65 7.23 21.21 7.46
CA TYR A 65 8.51 21.57 6.84
C TYR A 65 8.36 22.92 6.14
N THR A 66 9.21 23.87 6.51
CA THR A 66 9.27 25.19 5.86
C THR A 66 9.88 25.12 4.46
N ALA A 67 9.85 26.23 3.72
CA ALA A 67 10.46 26.30 2.39
C ALA A 67 11.96 25.92 2.40
N GLN A 68 12.66 26.19 3.50
CA GLN A 68 14.08 25.86 3.66
C GLN A 68 14.33 24.40 4.08
N GLU A 69 13.28 23.66 4.46
CA GLU A 69 13.37 22.30 4.98
C GLU A 69 12.87 21.24 3.99
N GLN A 70 12.57 21.60 2.74
CA GLN A 70 12.03 20.65 1.76
C GLN A 70 13.03 19.54 1.37
N ASP A 71 14.33 19.80 1.43
CA ASP A 71 15.34 18.74 1.29
C ASP A 71 15.28 17.73 2.44
N ARG A 72 15.05 18.21 3.67
CA ARG A 72 14.87 17.36 4.84
C ARG A 72 13.60 16.52 4.73
N PHE A 73 12.48 17.14 4.31
CA PHE A 73 11.25 16.39 4.03
C PHE A 73 11.50 15.24 3.05
N ARG A 74 12.16 15.49 1.91
CA ARG A 74 12.45 14.44 0.93
C ARG A 74 13.34 13.33 1.49
N ALA A 75 14.31 13.67 2.35
CA ALA A 75 15.13 12.70 3.04
C ALA A 75 14.30 11.84 4.01
N ASP A 76 13.46 12.46 4.83
CA ASP A 76 12.57 11.77 5.78
C ASP A 76 11.55 10.89 5.03
N ALA A 77 10.97 11.37 3.93
CA ALA A 77 10.08 10.60 3.07
C ALA A 77 10.78 9.36 2.45
N THR A 78 12.02 9.53 1.99
CA THR A 78 12.84 8.43 1.45
C THR A 78 13.15 7.41 2.54
N GLU A 79 13.45 7.87 3.75
CA GLU A 79 13.70 7.00 4.91
C GLU A 79 12.45 6.21 5.29
N LYS A 80 11.29 6.86 5.42
CA LYS A 80 10.02 6.18 5.73
C LYS A 80 9.67 5.14 4.66
N TRP A 81 9.88 5.47 3.38
CA TRP A 81 9.69 4.50 2.30
C TRP A 81 10.65 3.31 2.40
N ARG A 82 11.91 3.54 2.79
CA ARG A 82 12.89 2.46 3.02
C ARG A 82 12.48 1.56 4.19
N GLU A 83 11.99 2.12 5.28
CA GLU A 83 11.48 1.36 6.42
C GLU A 83 10.31 0.47 6.01
N LEU A 84 9.34 1.01 5.27
CA LEU A 84 8.18 0.25 4.79
C LEU A 84 8.60 -0.86 3.82
N THR A 85 9.49 -0.56 2.87
CA THR A 85 9.99 -1.54 1.89
C THR A 85 11.05 -2.50 2.44
N SER A 86 11.36 -2.43 3.74
CA SER A 86 12.17 -3.44 4.43
C SER A 86 11.34 -4.63 4.96
N VAL A 87 10.02 -4.52 4.94
CA VAL A 87 9.08 -5.55 5.43
C VAL A 87 8.45 -6.31 4.27
N GLU A 88 8.26 -7.62 4.41
CA GLU A 88 7.52 -8.41 3.40
C GLU A 88 6.00 -8.24 3.56
N PRO A 89 5.22 -8.14 2.46
CA PRO A 89 5.63 -8.37 1.07
C PRO A 89 6.20 -7.14 0.34
N TYR A 90 6.31 -5.95 0.95
CA TYR A 90 6.81 -4.78 0.23
C TYR A 90 8.23 -4.97 -0.32
N ALA A 91 9.11 -5.63 0.43
CA ALA A 91 10.50 -5.87 0.03
C ALA A 91 10.60 -6.63 -1.31
N THR A 92 9.85 -7.71 -1.46
CA THR A 92 9.79 -8.49 -2.71
C THR A 92 9.10 -7.72 -3.84
N TYR A 93 8.03 -6.98 -3.53
CA TYR A 93 7.16 -6.36 -4.53
C TYR A 93 7.47 -4.88 -4.84
N ARG A 94 8.57 -4.33 -4.31
CA ARG A 94 8.94 -2.90 -4.47
C ARG A 94 8.93 -2.37 -5.91
N GLY A 95 9.13 -3.23 -6.92
CA GLY A 95 9.07 -2.86 -8.34
C GLY A 95 7.66 -2.56 -8.86
N LEU A 96 6.61 -2.90 -8.11
CA LEU A 96 5.22 -2.54 -8.41
C LEU A 96 4.89 -1.07 -8.08
N PHE A 97 5.74 -0.38 -7.33
CA PHE A 97 5.40 0.91 -6.74
C PHE A 97 6.06 2.09 -7.47
N ASN A 98 5.31 3.18 -7.61
CA ASN A 98 5.86 4.52 -7.76
C ASN A 98 5.71 5.27 -6.43
N VAL A 99 6.61 6.21 -6.14
CA VAL A 99 6.57 7.03 -4.92
C VAL A 99 6.79 8.49 -5.26
N TRP A 100 5.80 9.31 -4.94
CA TRP A 100 5.77 10.74 -5.21
C TRP A 100 5.81 11.53 -3.91
N ALA A 101 6.88 12.30 -3.69
CA ALA A 101 6.92 13.28 -2.61
C ALA A 101 6.23 14.57 -3.05
N VAL A 102 5.24 15.03 -2.28
CA VAL A 102 4.55 16.29 -2.49
C VAL A 102 4.90 17.27 -1.37
N SER A 103 5.48 18.39 -1.75
CA SER A 103 5.92 19.44 -0.84
C SER A 103 4.73 20.27 -0.37
N ALA A 104 4.22 20.04 0.84
CA ALA A 104 3.26 20.94 1.48
C ALA A 104 4.04 21.93 2.35
N VAL A 105 4.32 23.12 1.81
CA VAL A 105 5.23 24.07 2.44
C VAL A 105 4.52 24.74 3.61
N SER A 106 4.95 24.42 4.83
CA SER A 106 4.41 25.02 6.05
C SER A 106 5.04 26.38 6.34
N PRO A 107 4.29 27.35 6.89
CA PRO A 107 4.86 28.61 7.35
C PRO A 107 5.67 28.45 8.65
N GLU A 108 5.39 27.40 9.43
CA GLU A 108 6.07 27.10 10.68
C GLU A 108 6.74 25.72 10.62
N SER A 109 7.94 25.62 11.20
CA SER A 109 8.64 24.35 11.38
C SER A 109 8.13 23.61 12.62
N GLY A 110 7.96 22.30 12.50
CA GLY A 110 7.40 21.44 13.54
C GLY A 110 5.89 21.24 13.42
N VAL A 111 5.28 20.62 14.43
CA VAL A 111 3.84 20.32 14.49
C VAL A 111 3.25 20.72 15.84
N THR A 112 1.93 20.95 15.88
CA THR A 112 1.23 21.23 17.13
C THR A 112 1.33 20.04 18.08
N GLY A 113 1.56 20.29 19.38
CA GLY A 113 1.68 19.27 20.40
C GLY A 113 3.09 18.67 20.61
N ASP A 114 4.11 19.25 19.97
CA ASP A 114 5.53 18.87 20.08
C ASP A 114 6.42 20.13 20.24
N PRO A 115 7.23 20.28 21.32
CA PRO A 115 7.60 19.27 22.33
C PRO A 115 6.51 18.92 23.35
N ASP A 116 5.57 19.81 23.61
CA ASP A 116 4.52 19.63 24.62
C ASP A 116 3.12 19.92 24.08
N LYS A 117 2.10 19.47 24.82
CA LYS A 117 0.68 19.62 24.46
C LYS A 117 0.25 21.08 24.27
N ALA A 118 0.95 22.05 24.89
CA ALA A 118 0.60 23.46 24.79
C ALA A 118 1.19 24.13 23.53
N THR A 119 2.13 23.47 22.84
CA THR A 119 2.78 24.01 21.66
C THR A 119 1.81 24.06 20.47
N VAL A 120 1.64 25.25 19.88
CA VAL A 120 0.80 25.46 18.69
C VAL A 120 1.67 25.85 17.50
N ARG A 121 1.42 25.22 16.37
CA ARG A 121 2.01 25.45 15.05
C ARG A 121 0.93 25.38 14.00
N HIS A 122 0.83 26.38 13.14
CA HIS A 122 -0.07 26.39 12.02
C HIS A 122 0.65 25.88 10.77
N THR A 123 0.28 24.69 10.31
CA THR A 123 1.00 23.98 9.23
C THR A 123 0.12 23.76 8.00
N ALA A 124 0.72 23.37 6.88
CA ALA A 124 0.03 23.22 5.60
C ALA A 124 -1.10 22.18 5.62
N LEU A 125 -0.92 21.10 6.37
CA LEU A 125 -1.93 20.04 6.59
C LEU A 125 -2.54 20.08 8.00
N GLY A 126 -2.07 20.99 8.86
CA GLY A 126 -2.54 21.12 10.23
C GLY A 126 -2.26 19.89 11.08
N SER A 127 -1.13 19.21 10.88
CA SER A 127 -0.77 18.03 11.67
C SER A 127 -0.61 18.37 13.15
N TYR A 128 -1.14 17.52 14.04
CA TYR A 128 -1.07 17.73 15.48
C TYR A 128 -1.10 16.43 16.29
N PHE A 129 -0.30 16.38 17.35
CA PHE A 129 -0.35 15.36 18.40
C PHE A 129 -1.49 15.62 19.39
N TRP A 130 -1.73 14.70 20.33
CA TRP A 130 -2.75 14.83 21.38
C TRP A 130 -4.19 14.90 20.86
N CYS A 131 -4.41 14.39 19.65
CA CYS A 131 -5.74 14.17 19.15
C CYS A 131 -6.49 13.21 20.09
N ASP A 132 -7.75 13.54 20.42
CA ASP A 132 -8.56 12.82 21.42
C ASP A 132 -7.88 12.66 22.81
N ASP A 133 -6.99 13.59 23.17
CA ASP A 133 -6.16 13.57 24.38
C ASP A 133 -5.14 12.41 24.46
N VAL A 134 -4.79 11.83 23.31
CA VAL A 134 -3.81 10.75 23.22
C VAL A 134 -2.50 11.28 22.64
N GLU A 135 -1.45 11.34 23.46
CA GLU A 135 -0.17 11.99 23.11
C GLU A 135 0.35 11.62 21.72
N ARG A 136 0.44 10.32 21.44
CA ARG A 136 1.05 9.77 20.21
C ARG A 136 0.12 9.74 19.00
N LEU A 137 -1.13 10.17 19.14
CA LEU A 137 -2.08 10.22 18.04
C LEU A 137 -1.83 11.48 17.20
N LEU A 138 -1.26 11.29 16.01
CA LEU A 138 -0.88 12.34 15.08
C LEU A 138 -1.96 12.50 14.02
N CYS A 139 -2.86 13.46 14.21
CA CYS A 139 -3.99 13.73 13.33
C CYS A 139 -3.66 14.81 12.29
N VAL A 140 -4.41 14.83 11.19
CA VAL A 140 -4.26 15.76 10.05
C VAL A 140 -5.62 16.32 9.61
N ASP A 141 -5.62 17.39 8.80
CA ASP A 141 -6.80 17.82 8.06
C ASP A 141 -6.95 17.06 6.74
N GLU A 142 -8.01 16.27 6.60
CA GLU A 142 -8.21 15.39 5.45
C GLU A 142 -8.40 16.15 4.14
N LYS A 143 -9.06 17.32 4.18
CA LYS A 143 -9.26 18.14 2.98
C LYS A 143 -7.95 18.75 2.52
N ALA A 144 -7.08 19.16 3.44
CA ALA A 144 -5.76 19.64 3.09
C ALA A 144 -4.92 18.51 2.48
N VAL A 145 -4.92 17.33 3.08
CA VAL A 145 -4.25 16.14 2.54
C VAL A 145 -4.73 15.87 1.11
N GLU A 146 -6.04 15.83 0.87
CA GLU A 146 -6.61 15.58 -0.45
C GLU A 146 -6.18 16.62 -1.50
N ARG A 147 -6.15 17.92 -1.14
CA ARG A 147 -5.69 18.98 -2.06
C ARG A 147 -4.24 18.80 -2.50
N TYR A 148 -3.37 18.31 -1.62
CA TYR A 148 -1.97 18.05 -1.97
C TYR A 148 -1.81 16.71 -2.68
N ALA A 149 -2.54 15.67 -2.28
CA ALA A 149 -2.55 14.38 -2.97
C ALA A 149 -2.94 14.53 -4.44
N ALA A 150 -3.92 15.40 -4.74
CA ALA A 150 -4.37 15.72 -6.11
C ALA A 150 -3.29 16.32 -7.01
N LYS A 151 -2.15 16.77 -6.46
CA LYS A 151 -1.03 17.31 -7.25
C LYS A 151 -0.17 16.20 -7.86
N ALA A 152 -0.15 15.00 -7.28
CA ALA A 152 0.61 13.86 -7.81
C ALA A 152 -0.02 13.30 -9.09
N PRO A 153 0.75 12.59 -9.96
CA PRO A 153 0.21 11.99 -11.17
C PRO A 153 -0.93 11.00 -10.94
N GLN A 154 -0.85 10.24 -9.84
CA GLN A 154 -1.85 9.30 -9.36
C GLN A 154 -1.65 9.10 -7.85
N ALA A 155 -2.70 8.67 -7.16
CA ALA A 155 -2.67 8.39 -5.73
C ALA A 155 -3.54 7.16 -5.42
N ASP A 156 -2.90 6.04 -5.09
CA ASP A 156 -3.58 4.82 -4.63
C ASP A 156 -3.44 4.67 -3.10
N LEU A 157 -2.39 5.26 -2.51
CA LEU A 157 -2.14 5.31 -1.07
C LEU A 157 -1.51 6.65 -0.69
N VAL A 158 -1.90 7.22 0.46
CA VAL A 158 -1.33 8.47 0.97
C VAL A 158 -0.59 8.24 2.30
N ILE A 159 0.62 8.78 2.41
CA ILE A 159 1.40 8.82 3.65
C ILE A 159 1.71 10.27 3.97
N VAL A 160 1.32 10.75 5.15
CA VAL A 160 1.72 12.08 5.64
C VAL A 160 2.93 11.94 6.55
N VAL A 161 3.99 12.69 6.26
CA VAL A 161 5.20 12.74 7.06
C VAL A 161 5.23 14.08 7.80
N ALA A 162 5.10 14.05 9.12
CA ALA A 162 5.19 15.24 9.97
C ALA A 162 6.65 15.54 10.34
N ASN A 163 7.05 16.82 10.33
CA ASN A 163 8.35 17.29 10.80
C ASN A 163 8.45 17.21 12.33
N SER A 164 8.67 16.01 12.86
CA SER A 164 8.82 15.76 14.29
C SER A 164 9.68 14.54 14.55
N THR A 165 10.37 14.53 15.69
CA THR A 165 11.05 13.35 16.23
C THR A 165 10.22 12.61 17.27
N LYS A 166 9.11 13.21 17.75
CA LYS A 166 8.19 12.57 18.70
C LYS A 166 7.53 11.38 18.03
N TYR A 167 7.49 10.25 18.75
CA TYR A 167 6.86 9.03 18.22
C TYR A 167 5.35 9.21 18.13
N GLY A 168 4.78 8.85 16.99
CA GLY A 168 3.35 8.77 16.79
C GLY A 168 2.94 8.74 15.32
N GLY A 169 1.65 8.55 15.13
CA GLY A 169 1.02 8.26 13.84
C GLY A 169 -0.44 7.88 14.03
N ALA A 170 -1.15 7.75 12.91
CA ALA A 170 -2.56 7.40 12.83
C ALA A 170 -2.89 6.86 11.45
N GLY A 171 -3.91 6.00 11.38
CA GLY A 171 -4.52 5.56 10.13
C GLY A 171 -5.94 6.04 9.96
N TYR A 172 -6.25 6.41 8.73
CA TYR A 172 -7.56 6.82 8.28
C TYR A 172 -7.99 5.85 7.17
N ASN A 173 -8.58 4.73 7.56
CA ASN A 173 -8.88 3.62 6.64
C ASN A 173 -10.34 3.60 6.14
N ASP A 174 -11.22 4.38 6.77
CA ASP A 174 -12.65 4.50 6.40
C ASP A 174 -12.95 5.69 5.45
N ILE A 175 -11.91 6.31 4.91
CA ILE A 175 -12.06 7.52 4.09
C ILE A 175 -12.53 7.19 2.68
N LYS A 176 -13.36 8.08 2.13
CA LYS A 176 -13.82 8.01 0.75
C LYS A 176 -13.32 9.24 0.01
N SER A 177 -12.23 9.08 -0.72
CA SER A 177 -11.66 10.17 -1.51
C SER A 177 -12.20 10.15 -2.96
N PRO A 178 -12.58 11.30 -3.55
CA PRO A 178 -12.74 11.45 -4.99
C PRO A 178 -11.51 11.07 -5.83
N LEU A 179 -10.30 11.07 -5.25
CA LEU A 179 -9.08 10.64 -5.94
C LEU A 179 -8.93 9.11 -6.00
N GLY A 180 -9.68 8.38 -5.17
CA GLY A 180 -9.69 6.91 -5.18
C GLY A 180 -8.60 6.24 -4.35
N TYR A 181 -7.77 6.98 -3.61
CA TYR A 181 -6.79 6.37 -2.71
C TYR A 181 -7.47 5.63 -1.55
N GLU A 182 -6.81 4.57 -1.08
CA GLU A 182 -7.38 3.55 -0.20
C GLU A 182 -7.31 3.88 1.30
N GLY A 183 -6.52 4.89 1.67
CA GLY A 183 -6.33 5.32 3.05
C GLY A 183 -5.22 6.37 3.21
N ILE A 184 -5.15 6.96 4.41
CA ILE A 184 -4.06 7.86 4.83
C ILE A 184 -3.38 7.24 6.05
N ALA A 185 -2.05 7.14 6.01
CA ALA A 185 -1.23 6.86 7.19
C ALA A 185 -0.42 8.12 7.56
N THR A 186 -0.36 8.48 8.84
CA THR A 186 0.49 9.57 9.34
C THR A 186 1.67 9.01 10.11
N VAL A 187 2.85 9.61 9.93
CA VAL A 187 4.09 9.21 10.61
C VAL A 187 4.94 10.42 10.96
N ALA A 188 5.64 10.37 12.09
CA ALA A 188 6.68 11.33 12.41
C ALA A 188 7.97 11.04 11.61
N GLY A 189 8.42 11.99 10.80
CA GLY A 189 9.53 11.80 9.86
C GLY A 189 10.88 11.52 10.54
N GLY A 190 11.18 12.23 11.62
CA GLY A 190 12.43 12.11 12.37
C GLY A 190 12.48 10.96 13.38
N ASN A 191 11.47 10.08 13.40
CA ASN A 191 11.40 8.97 14.35
C ASN A 191 11.55 7.61 13.66
N ALA A 192 12.61 6.85 13.99
CA ALA A 192 12.90 5.56 13.34
C ALA A 192 11.88 4.44 13.64
N LYS A 193 11.02 4.59 14.65
CA LYS A 193 9.97 3.60 14.98
C LYS A 193 8.66 3.88 14.26
N SER A 194 8.45 5.08 13.72
CA SER A 194 7.18 5.47 13.11
C SER A 194 6.87 4.73 11.81
N GLY A 195 7.87 4.20 11.08
CA GLY A 195 7.60 3.43 9.85
C GLY A 195 6.79 2.17 10.07
N GLN A 196 6.89 1.55 11.25
CA GLN A 196 6.09 0.37 11.59
C GLN A 196 4.59 0.69 11.68
N ILE A 197 4.24 1.92 12.05
CA ILE A 197 2.86 2.43 12.00
C ILE A 197 2.37 2.37 10.55
N ALA A 198 3.13 2.95 9.61
CA ALA A 198 2.74 2.92 8.19
C ALA A 198 2.59 1.50 7.65
N VAL A 199 3.43 0.54 8.08
CA VAL A 199 3.27 -0.86 7.66
C VAL A 199 1.95 -1.45 8.17
N HIS A 200 1.59 -1.22 9.43
CA HIS A 200 0.29 -1.65 9.96
C HIS A 200 -0.88 -1.01 9.21
N GLU A 201 -0.87 0.31 9.06
CA GLU A 201 -1.98 1.07 8.50
C GLU A 201 -2.23 0.78 7.03
N THR A 202 -1.15 0.53 6.29
CA THR A 202 -1.27 0.09 4.91
C THR A 202 -1.79 -1.34 4.78
N GLY A 203 -1.74 -2.14 5.86
CA GLY A 203 -2.45 -3.41 6.01
C GLY A 203 -3.96 -3.26 5.85
N HIS A 204 -4.54 -2.24 6.48
CA HIS A 204 -5.94 -1.87 6.29
C HIS A 204 -6.19 -1.30 4.90
N SER A 205 -5.39 -0.31 4.49
CA SER A 205 -5.61 0.41 3.23
C SER A 205 -5.50 -0.53 2.01
N LEU A 206 -4.39 -1.24 1.84
CA LEU A 206 -4.12 -2.05 0.64
C LEU A 206 -4.66 -3.48 0.78
N GLY A 207 -4.43 -4.10 1.94
CA GLY A 207 -4.79 -5.48 2.22
C GLY A 207 -6.26 -5.67 2.65
N LYS A 208 -6.97 -4.60 2.99
CA LYS A 208 -8.33 -4.66 3.56
C LYS A 208 -8.39 -5.60 4.77
N LEU A 209 -7.32 -5.59 5.56
CA LEU A 209 -7.21 -6.37 6.79
C LEU A 209 -7.96 -5.69 7.92
N ALA A 210 -8.43 -6.47 8.88
CA ALA A 210 -8.94 -5.97 10.14
C ALA A 210 -7.86 -6.04 11.22
N ASP A 211 -8.14 -5.38 12.34
CA ASP A 211 -7.31 -5.49 13.53
C ASP A 211 -7.42 -6.87 14.19
N GLU A 212 -6.28 -7.37 14.67
CA GLU A 212 -6.19 -8.66 15.35
C GLU A 212 -6.04 -8.54 16.86
N TYR A 213 -5.96 -7.32 17.40
CA TYR A 213 -5.98 -7.08 18.84
C TYR A 213 -7.41 -7.04 19.41
N ALA A 214 -7.53 -7.25 20.71
CA ALA A 214 -8.78 -7.28 21.46
C ALA A 214 -8.67 -6.44 22.73
N TYR A 215 -9.80 -5.92 23.23
CA TYR A 215 -9.85 -5.16 24.47
C TYR A 215 -10.48 -5.97 25.60
N ASP A 216 -9.76 -6.08 26.71
CA ASP A 216 -10.30 -6.64 27.94
C ASP A 216 -11.48 -5.77 28.41
N GLY A 217 -12.66 -6.38 28.50
CA GLY A 217 -13.92 -5.69 28.84
C GLY A 217 -14.93 -5.60 27.70
N GLN A 218 -14.52 -5.87 26.46
CA GLN A 218 -15.48 -6.14 25.38
C GLN A 218 -16.13 -7.52 25.58
N GLY A 219 -17.41 -7.63 25.20
CA GLY A 219 -18.14 -8.89 25.23
C GLY A 219 -17.67 -9.88 24.15
N ALA A 220 -18.44 -10.94 23.93
CA ALA A 220 -18.25 -11.78 22.76
C ALA A 220 -18.83 -11.09 21.51
N TYR A 221 -18.15 -11.21 20.38
CA TYR A 221 -18.70 -10.83 19.10
C TYR A 221 -19.92 -11.70 18.75
N GLN A 222 -21.00 -11.07 18.28
CA GLN A 222 -22.27 -11.74 17.92
C GLN A 222 -22.74 -11.35 16.51
N GLY A 223 -21.89 -10.67 15.73
CA GLY A 223 -22.21 -10.26 14.37
C GLY A 223 -22.06 -11.39 13.35
N GLU A 224 -22.23 -11.02 12.08
CA GLU A 224 -22.04 -11.93 10.94
C GLU A 224 -20.56 -12.21 10.67
N GLU A 225 -20.27 -13.12 9.73
CA GLU A 225 -18.89 -13.37 9.30
C GLU A 225 -18.26 -12.07 8.73
N PRO A 226 -17.16 -11.55 9.30
CA PRO A 226 -16.52 -10.33 8.80
C PRO A 226 -16.07 -10.52 7.34
N PRO A 227 -16.01 -9.48 6.49
CA PRO A 227 -15.48 -9.60 5.14
C PRO A 227 -13.95 -9.78 5.11
N GLU A 228 -13.21 -9.25 6.08
CA GLU A 228 -11.76 -9.16 6.09
C GLU A 228 -11.09 -10.53 6.14
N ALA A 229 -9.96 -10.66 5.45
CA ALA A 229 -9.30 -11.95 5.23
C ALA A 229 -8.72 -12.58 6.51
N ASN A 230 -8.45 -11.76 7.54
CA ASN A 230 -7.76 -12.16 8.76
C ASN A 230 -8.64 -12.21 10.01
N LEU A 231 -9.96 -12.11 9.88
CA LEU A 231 -10.91 -12.40 10.96
C LEU A 231 -12.01 -13.37 10.51
N SER A 232 -12.53 -14.13 11.46
CA SER A 232 -13.54 -15.18 11.20
C SER A 232 -14.34 -15.48 12.46
N THR A 233 -15.63 -15.76 12.33
CA THR A 233 -16.46 -16.36 13.38
C THR A 233 -16.30 -17.88 13.43
N LEU A 234 -15.69 -18.47 12.39
CA LEU A 234 -15.51 -19.91 12.24
C LEU A 234 -14.28 -20.40 13.02
N THR A 235 -14.45 -21.52 13.73
CA THR A 235 -13.33 -22.32 14.25
C THR A 235 -12.54 -22.95 13.10
N ALA A 236 -11.30 -23.38 13.39
CA ALA A 236 -10.44 -24.03 12.39
C ALA A 236 -11.11 -25.21 11.69
N ASP A 237 -11.83 -26.08 12.40
CA ASP A 237 -12.49 -27.24 11.79
C ASP A 237 -13.67 -26.85 10.90
N ARG A 238 -14.44 -25.83 11.30
CA ARG A 238 -15.52 -25.28 10.46
C ARG A 238 -14.97 -24.62 9.20
N MET A 239 -13.86 -23.90 9.34
CA MET A 239 -13.15 -23.26 8.25
C MET A 239 -12.64 -24.30 7.24
N ARG A 240 -11.99 -25.39 7.71
CA ARG A 240 -11.58 -26.53 6.87
C ARG A 240 -12.76 -27.17 6.14
N ALA A 241 -13.82 -27.49 6.87
CA ALA A 241 -14.99 -28.16 6.31
C ALA A 241 -15.70 -27.34 5.21
N ARG A 242 -15.65 -26.01 5.31
CA ARG A 242 -16.27 -25.10 4.34
C ARG A 242 -15.33 -24.63 3.23
N GLY A 243 -14.01 -24.84 3.37
CA GLY A 243 -13.02 -24.24 2.48
C GLY A 243 -13.08 -22.70 2.48
N ALA A 244 -13.39 -22.10 3.63
CA ALA A 244 -13.57 -20.64 3.77
C ALA A 244 -12.31 -19.98 4.33
N LYS A 245 -12.22 -18.64 4.23
CA LYS A 245 -11.18 -17.81 4.88
C LYS A 245 -9.77 -18.37 4.64
N TRP A 246 -8.95 -18.50 5.67
CA TRP A 246 -7.60 -19.04 5.60
C TRP A 246 -7.52 -20.57 5.75
N SER A 247 -8.58 -21.31 5.40
CA SER A 247 -8.60 -22.78 5.46
C SER A 247 -7.39 -23.45 4.82
N ARG A 248 -6.90 -22.88 3.72
CA ARG A 248 -5.73 -23.37 2.96
C ARG A 248 -4.40 -23.21 3.71
N TRP A 249 -4.36 -22.28 4.66
CA TRP A 249 -3.16 -21.97 5.45
C TRP A 249 -3.11 -22.73 6.77
N LEU A 250 -4.22 -23.30 7.24
CA LEU A 250 -4.29 -23.98 8.55
C LEU A 250 -3.22 -25.07 8.71
N GLY A 251 -2.43 -24.96 9.78
CA GLY A 251 -1.33 -25.85 10.13
C GLY A 251 0.02 -25.47 9.53
N GLN A 252 0.09 -24.45 8.68
CA GLN A 252 1.35 -23.98 8.10
C GLN A 252 2.08 -23.04 9.07
N SER A 253 3.42 -23.09 9.04
CA SER A 253 4.24 -22.09 9.74
C SER A 253 4.14 -20.76 9.02
N SER A 254 3.97 -19.69 9.79
CA SER A 254 3.71 -18.35 9.31
C SER A 254 4.91 -17.42 9.55
N PRO A 255 5.20 -16.45 8.66
CA PRO A 255 6.34 -15.54 8.76
C PRO A 255 6.40 -14.73 10.07
N ASP A 256 5.26 -14.43 10.69
CA ASP A 256 5.19 -13.80 12.02
C ASP A 256 5.79 -14.65 13.16
N GLY A 257 6.20 -15.89 12.87
CA GLY A 257 6.77 -16.85 13.81
C GLY A 257 5.73 -17.81 14.41
N GLY A 258 4.45 -17.64 14.12
CA GLY A 258 3.37 -18.51 14.56
C GLY A 258 3.09 -19.70 13.63
N THR A 259 2.11 -20.50 14.02
CA THR A 259 1.48 -21.52 13.15
C THR A 259 0.06 -21.05 12.88
N VAL A 260 -0.39 -21.14 11.63
CA VAL A 260 -1.74 -20.71 11.27
C VAL A 260 -2.76 -21.67 11.89
N GLY A 261 -3.64 -21.14 12.71
CA GLY A 261 -4.72 -21.82 13.41
C GLY A 261 -5.98 -20.97 13.40
N ALA A 262 -6.78 -21.05 14.46
CA ALA A 262 -7.88 -20.12 14.70
C ALA A 262 -7.80 -19.74 16.19
N TYR A 263 -7.13 -18.63 16.47
CA TYR A 263 -6.86 -18.16 17.83
C TYR A 263 -7.98 -17.23 18.25
N GLU A 264 -8.69 -17.58 19.31
CA GLU A 264 -9.82 -16.76 19.77
C GLU A 264 -9.33 -15.39 20.25
N GLY A 265 -10.10 -14.35 19.91
CA GLY A 265 -9.78 -12.96 20.16
C GLY A 265 -9.23 -12.25 18.92
N GLY A 266 -9.83 -11.13 18.57
CA GLY A 266 -9.48 -10.30 17.42
C GLY A 266 -10.62 -9.35 17.06
N GLY A 267 -10.37 -8.37 16.20
CA GLY A 267 -11.38 -7.38 15.82
C GLY A 267 -11.99 -6.68 17.03
N TYR A 268 -11.18 -6.36 18.05
CA TYR A 268 -11.56 -5.72 19.32
C TYR A 268 -12.29 -6.60 20.33
N TYR A 269 -12.76 -7.79 19.94
CA TYR A 269 -13.50 -8.69 20.83
C TYR A 269 -12.61 -9.80 21.36
N PRO A 270 -12.58 -10.06 22.68
CA PRO A 270 -11.78 -11.14 23.25
C PRO A 270 -12.37 -12.54 22.97
N LYS A 271 -13.63 -12.63 22.52
CA LYS A 271 -14.35 -13.89 22.25
C LYS A 271 -15.23 -13.80 21.02
N GLY A 272 -15.53 -14.94 20.40
CA GLY A 272 -16.48 -15.03 19.27
C GLY A 272 -15.91 -14.68 17.89
N LEU A 273 -14.71 -14.10 17.83
CA LEU A 273 -13.90 -13.96 16.63
C LEU A 273 -12.57 -14.67 16.80
N TYR A 274 -12.02 -15.13 15.68
CA TYR A 274 -10.73 -15.78 15.59
C TYR A 274 -9.80 -15.00 14.66
N ARG A 275 -8.52 -14.96 15.01
CA ARG A 275 -7.42 -14.50 14.16
C ARG A 275 -6.54 -15.69 13.72
N PRO A 276 -5.69 -15.53 12.68
CA PRO A 276 -5.02 -16.68 12.07
C PRO A 276 -3.83 -17.18 12.87
N THR A 277 -3.11 -16.31 13.56
CA THR A 277 -1.90 -16.65 14.34
C THR A 277 -1.99 -16.03 15.73
N GLU A 278 -1.11 -16.46 16.64
CA GLU A 278 -1.07 -15.88 17.98
C GLU A 278 -0.79 -14.37 17.91
N ASN A 279 0.10 -13.92 17.02
CA ASN A 279 0.43 -12.51 16.84
C ASN A 279 0.73 -12.21 15.36
N SER A 280 0.65 -10.94 14.97
CA SER A 280 1.03 -10.43 13.64
C SER A 280 1.17 -8.91 13.73
N ILE A 281 1.62 -8.26 12.65
CA ILE A 281 1.65 -6.80 12.62
C ILE A 281 0.27 -6.16 12.83
N MET A 282 -0.82 -6.85 12.45
CA MET A 282 -2.19 -6.38 12.65
C MET A 282 -2.65 -6.50 14.12
N ARG A 283 -1.83 -7.08 15.00
CA ARG A 283 -2.07 -7.15 16.45
C ARG A 283 -1.07 -6.33 17.25
N SER A 284 0.21 -6.33 16.85
CA SER A 284 1.27 -5.58 17.54
C SER A 284 2.38 -5.21 16.58
N LEU A 285 2.93 -4.00 16.71
CA LEU A 285 4.02 -3.52 15.84
C LEU A 285 5.31 -4.35 15.97
N GLY A 286 6.18 -4.25 14.97
CA GLY A 286 7.48 -4.95 14.95
C GLY A 286 7.38 -6.45 14.63
N ARG A 287 6.26 -6.86 14.03
CA ARG A 287 6.00 -8.23 13.57
C ARG A 287 5.83 -8.24 12.05
N GLU A 288 5.91 -9.42 11.44
CA GLU A 288 5.49 -9.58 10.05
C GLU A 288 3.97 -9.75 9.93
N PHE A 289 3.44 -9.57 8.72
CA PHE A 289 2.11 -10.07 8.38
C PHE A 289 2.08 -11.59 8.49
N ASN A 290 0.98 -12.13 9.02
CA ASN A 290 0.71 -13.56 8.94
C ASN A 290 0.39 -13.99 7.50
N LEU A 291 0.37 -15.30 7.21
CA LEU A 291 0.16 -15.80 5.83
C LEU A 291 -1.13 -15.25 5.17
N PRO A 292 -2.31 -15.27 5.82
CA PRO A 292 -3.51 -14.66 5.25
C PRO A 292 -3.37 -13.15 5.01
N GLY A 293 -2.72 -12.44 5.93
CA GLY A 293 -2.41 -11.02 5.80
C GLY A 293 -1.51 -10.74 4.60
N ARG A 294 -0.43 -11.51 4.44
CA ARG A 294 0.50 -11.39 3.32
C ARG A 294 -0.16 -11.68 1.98
N GLU A 295 -1.00 -12.72 1.92
CA GLU A 295 -1.80 -13.05 0.73
C GLU A 295 -2.70 -11.87 0.33
N ALA A 296 -3.43 -11.31 1.30
CA ALA A 296 -4.32 -10.17 1.07
C ALA A 296 -3.55 -8.90 0.65
N MET A 297 -2.36 -8.66 1.22
CA MET A 297 -1.49 -7.56 0.82
C MET A 297 -1.01 -7.71 -0.63
N ILE A 298 -0.57 -8.91 -1.04
CA ILE A 298 -0.15 -9.17 -2.43
C ILE A 298 -1.31 -8.94 -3.39
N ALA A 299 -2.51 -9.42 -3.06
CA ALA A 299 -3.72 -9.13 -3.84
C ALA A 299 -4.01 -7.61 -3.92
N GLY A 300 -3.85 -6.91 -2.79
CA GLY A 300 -3.94 -5.45 -2.72
C GLY A 300 -2.97 -4.74 -3.68
N PHE A 301 -1.73 -5.23 -3.79
CA PHE A 301 -0.75 -4.67 -4.72
C PHE A 301 -1.18 -4.85 -6.19
N TYR A 302 -1.66 -6.03 -6.55
CA TYR A 302 -2.12 -6.34 -7.91
C TYR A 302 -3.47 -5.74 -8.28
N ARG A 303 -4.23 -5.23 -7.30
CA ARG A 303 -5.42 -4.39 -7.55
C ARG A 303 -5.06 -3.12 -8.34
N HIS A 304 -3.89 -2.56 -8.06
CA HIS A 304 -3.42 -1.28 -8.60
C HIS A 304 -2.30 -1.46 -9.65
N ALA A 305 -1.41 -2.44 -9.47
CA ALA A 305 -0.26 -2.65 -10.35
C ALA A 305 -0.44 -3.85 -11.31
N LYS A 306 0.34 -3.87 -12.40
CA LYS A 306 0.35 -4.97 -13.39
C LYS A 306 1.60 -5.85 -13.27
N PRO A 307 1.48 -7.19 -13.42
CA PRO A 307 2.62 -8.11 -13.41
C PRO A 307 3.49 -8.04 -14.67
N LEU A 308 3.03 -7.33 -15.71
CA LEU A 308 3.69 -7.21 -17.01
C LEU A 308 3.43 -5.82 -17.59
N THR A 309 4.49 -5.14 -18.01
CA THR A 309 4.39 -3.86 -18.72
C THR A 309 5.26 -3.85 -19.98
N SER A 310 5.04 -2.87 -20.85
CA SER A 310 5.82 -2.71 -22.09
C SER A 310 5.82 -1.24 -22.50
N PRO A 311 6.95 -0.66 -22.92
CA PRO A 311 6.97 0.64 -23.59
C PRO A 311 6.19 0.64 -24.91
N THR A 312 6.07 -0.52 -25.57
CA THR A 312 5.28 -0.70 -26.78
C THR A 312 3.84 -1.06 -26.40
N SER A 313 2.91 -0.15 -26.70
CA SER A 313 1.48 -0.31 -26.38
C SER A 313 0.90 -1.63 -26.88
N SER A 314 0.19 -2.34 -26.02
CA SER A 314 -0.57 -3.54 -26.40
C SER A 314 -1.63 -3.18 -27.46
N GLY A 315 -1.81 -4.04 -28.45
CA GLY A 315 -2.66 -3.85 -29.63
C GLY A 315 -1.96 -3.20 -30.82
N SER A 316 -0.71 -2.73 -30.66
CA SER A 316 0.04 -2.11 -31.74
C SER A 316 0.41 -3.11 -32.84
N TRP A 317 0.60 -2.59 -34.05
CA TRP A 317 1.11 -3.33 -35.20
C TRP A 317 2.63 -3.23 -35.24
N LEU A 318 3.28 -4.37 -35.38
CA LEU A 318 4.73 -4.55 -35.47
C LEU A 318 5.08 -5.36 -36.71
N THR A 319 6.31 -5.23 -37.13
CA THR A 319 6.97 -6.02 -38.16
C THR A 319 8.03 -6.90 -37.52
N THR A 320 8.53 -7.90 -38.26
CA THR A 320 9.62 -8.77 -37.75
C THR A 320 10.93 -8.03 -37.50
N THR A 321 11.06 -6.79 -37.97
CA THR A 321 12.24 -5.94 -37.74
C THR A 321 12.10 -5.01 -36.53
N ASP A 322 10.91 -4.90 -35.94
CA ASP A 322 10.70 -4.01 -34.80
C ASP A 322 11.28 -4.61 -33.51
N ARG A 323 11.69 -3.73 -32.60
CA ARG A 323 12.15 -4.11 -31.27
C ARG A 323 10.98 -4.10 -30.30
N LEU A 324 10.74 -5.25 -29.67
CA LEU A 324 9.77 -5.40 -28.59
C LEU A 324 10.49 -5.71 -27.28
N THR A 325 10.10 -5.02 -26.21
CA THR A 325 10.58 -5.28 -24.85
C THR A 325 9.41 -5.28 -23.89
N VAL A 326 9.43 -6.18 -22.91
CA VAL A 326 8.50 -6.23 -21.79
C VAL A 326 9.26 -6.19 -20.47
N ASP A 327 8.65 -5.62 -19.45
CA ASP A 327 9.21 -5.48 -18.12
C ASP A 327 8.41 -6.31 -17.11
N LEU A 328 9.14 -6.98 -16.21
CA LEU A 328 8.61 -7.80 -15.13
C LEU A 328 8.98 -7.12 -13.80
N PRO A 329 8.05 -6.43 -13.13
CA PRO A 329 8.34 -5.65 -11.93
C PRO A 329 8.63 -6.51 -10.70
N VAL A 330 8.27 -7.80 -10.71
CA VAL A 330 8.43 -8.71 -9.56
C VAL A 330 9.47 -9.78 -9.89
N PRO A 331 10.46 -10.02 -9.01
CA PRO A 331 11.42 -11.10 -9.20
C PRO A 331 10.75 -12.47 -9.24
N GLY A 332 11.21 -13.35 -10.13
CA GLY A 332 10.69 -14.73 -10.22
C GLY A 332 9.38 -14.88 -11.00
N THR A 333 8.82 -13.80 -11.56
CA THR A 333 7.67 -13.87 -12.47
C THR A 333 7.99 -14.76 -13.68
N LEU A 334 7.09 -15.70 -13.97
CA LEU A 334 7.18 -16.58 -15.13
C LEU A 334 6.63 -15.86 -16.36
N LEU A 335 7.41 -15.78 -17.44
CA LEU A 335 7.02 -15.15 -18.70
C LEU A 335 6.95 -16.17 -19.83
N HIS A 336 5.77 -16.36 -20.40
CA HIS A 336 5.52 -17.22 -21.55
C HIS A 336 5.05 -16.39 -22.76
N TRP A 337 5.36 -16.86 -23.95
CA TRP A 337 4.97 -16.22 -25.20
C TRP A 337 4.12 -17.16 -26.05
N TYR A 338 3.15 -16.59 -26.75
CA TYR A 338 2.24 -17.32 -27.62
C TYR A 338 2.13 -16.62 -28.97
N LEU A 339 2.11 -17.39 -30.06
CA LEU A 339 1.80 -16.91 -31.41
C LEU A 339 0.53 -17.59 -31.89
N ASP A 340 -0.50 -16.79 -32.19
CA ASP A 340 -1.84 -17.27 -32.56
C ASP A 340 -2.38 -18.33 -31.58
N GLY A 341 -2.12 -18.10 -30.28
CA GLY A 341 -2.55 -18.99 -29.19
C GLY A 341 -1.68 -20.24 -28.97
N ARG A 342 -0.62 -20.46 -29.77
CA ARG A 342 0.33 -21.56 -29.56
C ARG A 342 1.56 -21.07 -28.81
N GLU A 343 1.92 -21.76 -27.74
CA GLU A 343 3.10 -21.40 -26.95
C GLU A 343 4.39 -21.47 -27.80
N LEU A 344 5.31 -20.56 -27.53
CA LEU A 344 6.68 -20.51 -28.07
C LEU A 344 7.68 -20.83 -26.94
N PRO A 345 7.97 -22.12 -26.65
CA PRO A 345 8.83 -22.51 -25.53
C PRO A 345 10.23 -21.89 -25.58
N GLN A 346 10.76 -21.65 -26.78
CA GLN A 346 12.06 -21.03 -27.01
C GLN A 346 12.14 -19.56 -26.54
N LEU A 347 10.99 -18.89 -26.36
CA LEU A 347 10.91 -17.51 -25.90
C LEU A 347 10.59 -17.40 -24.40
N ARG A 348 10.42 -18.51 -23.66
CA ARG A 348 10.17 -18.47 -22.22
C ARG A 348 11.23 -17.64 -21.49
N GLY A 349 10.78 -16.74 -20.62
CA GLY A 349 11.63 -15.83 -19.86
C GLY A 349 12.31 -14.72 -20.67
N ARG A 350 12.10 -14.63 -22.00
CA ARG A 350 12.70 -13.58 -22.83
C ARG A 350 11.90 -12.28 -22.70
N THR A 351 12.49 -11.27 -22.08
CA THR A 351 11.92 -9.92 -21.97
C THR A 351 12.08 -9.10 -23.24
N ALA A 352 12.99 -9.48 -24.13
CA ALA A 352 13.19 -8.85 -25.43
C ALA A 352 13.29 -9.94 -26.52
N PRO A 353 12.16 -10.49 -27.00
CA PRO A 353 12.18 -11.53 -28.03
C PRO A 353 12.63 -10.97 -29.38
N ASP A 354 13.35 -11.79 -30.15
CA ASP A 354 13.65 -11.50 -31.55
C ASP A 354 12.42 -11.84 -32.41
N LEU A 355 11.76 -10.81 -32.95
CA LEU A 355 10.57 -10.98 -33.78
C LEU A 355 10.89 -11.65 -35.13
N GLY A 356 12.12 -11.55 -35.61
CA GLY A 356 12.59 -12.25 -36.82
C GLY A 356 12.63 -13.76 -36.66
N ALA A 357 12.84 -14.25 -35.44
CA ALA A 357 12.87 -15.67 -35.10
C ALA A 357 11.47 -16.31 -34.94
N LEU A 358 10.39 -15.55 -35.15
CA LEU A 358 9.01 -16.07 -35.09
C LEU A 358 8.63 -16.95 -36.29
N HIS A 359 9.40 -16.88 -37.39
CA HIS A 359 9.18 -17.67 -38.61
C HIS A 359 7.74 -17.63 -39.13
N LEU A 360 7.16 -16.43 -39.20
CA LEU A 360 5.77 -16.21 -39.61
C LEU A 360 5.44 -16.81 -41.00
N THR A 361 4.25 -17.36 -41.16
CA THR A 361 3.82 -18.09 -42.37
C THR A 361 2.63 -17.44 -43.06
N GLY A 362 2.50 -17.62 -44.39
CA GLY A 362 1.42 -17.02 -45.19
C GLY A 362 1.85 -15.72 -45.91
N PRO A 363 0.92 -14.86 -46.35
CA PRO A 363 1.23 -13.58 -47.02
C PRO A 363 1.99 -12.59 -46.14
N ARG A 364 2.77 -11.65 -46.71
CA ARG A 364 3.54 -10.67 -45.91
C ARG A 364 2.65 -9.77 -45.06
N SER A 365 1.48 -9.41 -45.57
CA SER A 365 0.50 -8.57 -44.89
C SER A 365 -0.38 -9.30 -43.87
N ARG A 366 -0.24 -10.63 -43.72
CA ARG A 366 -1.06 -11.39 -42.76
C ARG A 366 -0.57 -11.09 -41.34
N PRO A 367 -1.40 -10.53 -40.46
CA PRO A 367 -1.02 -10.33 -39.07
C PRO A 367 -1.11 -11.64 -38.28
N HIS A 368 -0.17 -11.82 -37.36
CA HIS A 368 -0.17 -12.87 -36.35
C HIS A 368 -0.28 -12.24 -34.97
N LEU A 369 -1.06 -12.84 -34.07
CA LEU A 369 -1.21 -12.33 -32.70
C LEU A 369 -0.07 -12.89 -31.83
N LEU A 370 0.88 -12.03 -31.46
CA LEU A 370 1.90 -12.35 -30.47
C LEU A 370 1.42 -11.89 -29.09
N THR A 371 1.37 -12.80 -28.13
CA THR A 371 0.92 -12.52 -26.76
C THR A 371 2.01 -12.92 -25.76
N ALA A 372 2.38 -11.99 -24.89
CA ALA A 372 3.17 -12.26 -23.69
C ALA A 372 2.22 -12.48 -22.51
N VAL A 373 2.46 -13.50 -21.70
CA VAL A 373 1.73 -13.80 -20.46
C VAL A 373 2.73 -13.90 -19.33
N ALA A 374 2.54 -13.09 -18.29
CA ALA A 374 3.35 -13.11 -17.08
C ALA A 374 2.53 -13.55 -15.88
N THR A 375 3.08 -14.45 -15.07
CA THR A 375 2.44 -14.97 -13.86
C THR A 375 3.42 -14.91 -12.70
N ASP A 376 3.04 -14.26 -11.61
CA ASP A 376 3.75 -14.41 -10.34
C ASP A 376 3.41 -15.79 -9.72
N PRO A 377 4.39 -16.69 -9.58
CA PRO A 377 4.16 -18.04 -9.06
C PRO A 377 4.22 -18.11 -7.53
N THR A 378 4.25 -16.96 -6.82
CA THR A 378 4.49 -16.89 -5.38
C THR A 378 3.68 -17.94 -4.59
N PRO A 379 4.33 -18.70 -3.70
CA PRO A 379 3.61 -19.61 -2.82
C PRO A 379 2.80 -18.86 -1.77
N ALA A 380 3.06 -17.56 -1.54
CA ALA A 380 2.37 -16.71 -0.56
C ALA A 380 0.93 -16.34 -0.93
N VAL A 381 0.45 -16.79 -2.10
CA VAL A 381 -0.96 -16.74 -2.50
C VAL A 381 -1.43 -18.19 -2.76
N ALA A 382 -2.28 -18.70 -1.88
CA ALA A 382 -2.90 -20.02 -1.94
C ALA A 382 -4.29 -20.00 -2.58
N ASP A 383 -5.02 -18.88 -2.57
CA ASP A 383 -6.36 -18.79 -3.16
C ASP A 383 -6.28 -18.82 -4.70
N PRO A 384 -6.90 -19.81 -5.38
CA PRO A 384 -6.92 -19.88 -6.83
C PRO A 384 -7.60 -18.69 -7.53
N ALA A 385 -8.54 -18.01 -6.87
CA ALA A 385 -9.17 -16.81 -7.40
C ALA A 385 -8.16 -15.65 -7.43
N LEU A 386 -7.44 -15.42 -6.31
CA LEU A 386 -6.42 -14.38 -6.23
C LEU A 386 -5.23 -14.68 -7.16
N ARG A 387 -4.84 -15.95 -7.32
CA ARG A 387 -3.78 -16.33 -8.29
C ARG A 387 -4.05 -15.88 -9.72
N LYS A 388 -5.32 -15.72 -10.12
CA LYS A 388 -5.66 -15.20 -11.45
C LYS A 388 -5.30 -13.74 -11.59
N GLU A 389 -5.38 -12.96 -10.51
CA GLU A 389 -5.04 -11.53 -10.48
C GLU A 389 -3.52 -11.31 -10.58
N LEU A 390 -2.74 -12.31 -10.17
CA LEU A 390 -1.27 -12.35 -10.30
C LEU A 390 -0.79 -12.68 -11.73
N THR A 391 -1.71 -12.82 -12.69
CA THR A 391 -1.41 -13.09 -14.10
C THR A 391 -1.89 -11.95 -14.98
N GLY A 392 -1.02 -11.48 -15.88
CA GLY A 392 -1.35 -10.45 -16.86
C GLY A 392 -0.83 -10.81 -18.24
N SER A 393 -1.42 -10.20 -19.27
CA SER A 393 -0.97 -10.41 -20.65
C SER A 393 -0.99 -9.12 -21.45
N LEU A 394 -0.11 -9.05 -22.43
CA LEU A 394 -0.02 -8.00 -23.44
C LEU A 394 0.05 -8.66 -24.82
N SER A 395 -0.58 -8.07 -25.83
CA SER A 395 -0.62 -8.65 -27.17
C SER A 395 -0.29 -7.62 -28.25
N TRP A 396 0.32 -8.06 -29.34
CA TRP A 396 0.66 -7.24 -30.50
C TRP A 396 0.36 -8.00 -31.78
N LEU A 397 0.04 -7.27 -32.85
CA LEU A 397 -0.09 -7.86 -34.18
C LEU A 397 1.26 -7.75 -34.88
N VAL A 398 1.80 -8.88 -35.35
CA VAL A 398 3.11 -8.93 -36.01
C VAL A 398 2.95 -9.40 -37.46
N THR A 399 3.52 -8.65 -38.40
CA THR A 399 3.61 -9.01 -39.82
C THR A 399 5.06 -9.26 -40.24
N ARG A 400 5.27 -9.91 -41.38
CA ARG A 400 6.62 -10.21 -41.89
C ARG A 400 7.39 -8.96 -42.30
#